data_AF-A0A484HJH9-F1
#
_entry.id   AF-A0A484HJH9-F1
#
_cell.length_a   1.000
_cell.length_b   1.000
_cell.length_c   1.000
_cell.angle_alpha   90.00
_cell.angle_beta   90.00
_cell.angle_gamma   90.00
#
_symmetry.space_group_name_H-M   'P 1'
#
loop_
_entity.id
_entity.type
_entity.pdbx_description
1 polymer ?
#
loop_
_entity_poly.entity_id
_entity_poly.type
_entity_poly.pdbx_seq_one_letter_code
_entity_poly.pdbx_strand_id
1 'polypeptide(L)'
;MTKSNLEHNALIILGAPESGAFALTRTLNLLGVDLGKGKMIPADRRHIFGCWQNSEITRENEKLLDNLYSGFDDICPLPDGWQAAFPVLSHKQHILNIIERDFMDAPLWAVKDPLICRLASLWQNILDEIKARPLYLIMVRNPMEAAASLSEKEEFPLGKSYLLWLRYMLEAEKATRGKNRIFVSYESLLNNWKEVVKKIEQTFDLSFPVDMEEAAPDIENFLHGGLRRHIFDDAALENAEGISQPVKDAYAALKMAEKGYEKKCAEIMAGVHAELKKADLLYLSSFQELRDRYEITHISLTERNRDFERMEKEWQGSFHEVAEEVRALRDEWAEIRDAGRFAPSSSPPAKAPSGGGLWLLGKIITKCFKSPLMMVSSLSAGNFITLWKAMRAEDSRHINSNIETYLQAKKNRET
;
A
#
# COMPACT_ATOMS: atom_id res chain seq x y z
N MET A 1 -44.24 3.95 18.29
CA MET A 1 -43.51 2.87 19.00
C MET A 1 -42.16 3.42 19.41
N THR A 2 -42.02 3.79 20.67
CA THR A 2 -40.75 4.20 21.28
C THR A 2 -39.78 3.02 21.21
N LYS A 3 -38.68 3.15 20.44
CA LYS A 3 -37.57 2.19 20.45
C LYS A 3 -37.22 1.94 21.93
N SER A 4 -37.36 0.70 22.39
CA SER A 4 -36.91 0.34 23.73
C SER A 4 -35.44 0.67 23.81
N ASN A 5 -35.03 1.28 24.92
CA ASN A 5 -33.67 1.73 25.20
C ASN A 5 -32.77 0.50 25.45
N LEU A 6 -32.57 -0.32 24.41
CA LEU A 6 -31.63 -1.43 24.43
C LEU A 6 -30.24 -0.82 24.54
N GLU A 7 -29.49 -1.19 25.59
CA GLU A 7 -28.09 -0.80 25.68
C GLU A 7 -27.35 -1.40 24.47
N HIS A 8 -26.81 -0.54 23.61
CA HIS A 8 -26.01 -0.97 22.46
C HIS A 8 -24.58 -1.22 22.93
N ASN A 9 -24.17 -2.48 22.96
CA ASN A 9 -22.81 -2.87 23.31
C ASN A 9 -21.93 -2.84 22.05
N ALA A 10 -20.87 -2.03 22.10
CA ALA A 10 -19.92 -1.85 21.02
C ALA A 10 -18.59 -2.52 21.38
N LEU A 11 -18.31 -3.68 20.77
CA LEU A 11 -17.04 -4.36 20.87
C LEU A 11 -16.01 -3.68 19.96
N ILE A 12 -15.06 -2.98 20.57
CA ILE A 12 -13.98 -2.30 19.84
C ILE A 12 -12.74 -3.16 19.89
N ILE A 13 -12.42 -3.78 18.76
CA ILE A 13 -11.32 -4.75 18.65
C ILE A 13 -10.06 -4.00 18.22
N LEU A 14 -9.13 -3.89 19.15
CA LEU A 14 -7.85 -3.19 19.02
C LEU A 14 -6.71 -4.19 18.89
N GLY A 15 -5.65 -3.76 18.23
CA GLY A 15 -4.41 -4.51 18.10
C GLY A 15 -3.54 -3.91 17.01
N ALA A 16 -2.22 -3.99 17.18
CA ALA A 16 -1.30 -3.58 16.13
C ALA A 16 -1.54 -4.40 14.85
N PRO A 17 -1.18 -3.87 13.66
CA PRO A 17 -1.17 -4.65 12.43
C PRO A 17 -0.52 -6.03 12.64
N GLU A 18 -1.10 -7.07 12.03
CA GLU A 18 -0.61 -8.46 12.14
C GLU A 18 -0.63 -9.10 13.55
N SER A 19 -1.32 -8.50 14.52
CA SER A 19 -1.48 -9.07 15.87
C SER A 19 -2.56 -10.16 15.98
N GLY A 20 -3.21 -10.54 14.86
CA GLY A 20 -4.24 -11.59 14.86
C GLY A 20 -5.66 -11.13 15.22
N ALA A 21 -5.92 -9.82 15.29
CA ALA A 21 -7.24 -9.27 15.62
C ALA A 21 -8.36 -9.72 14.65
N PHE A 22 -8.01 -10.02 13.40
CA PHE A 22 -8.93 -10.58 12.41
C PHE A 22 -9.51 -11.93 12.86
N ALA A 23 -8.70 -12.76 13.54
CA ALA A 23 -9.14 -14.07 14.00
C ALA A 23 -10.17 -13.94 15.12
N LEU A 24 -9.90 -13.07 16.10
CA LEU A 24 -10.85 -12.75 17.16
C LEU A 24 -12.15 -12.16 16.60
N THR A 25 -12.04 -11.26 15.63
CA THR A 25 -13.22 -10.64 14.98
C THR A 25 -14.09 -11.70 14.32
N ARG A 26 -13.49 -12.65 13.59
CA ARG A 26 -14.24 -13.73 12.96
C ARG A 26 -14.84 -14.70 13.98
N THR A 27 -14.12 -15.06 15.04
CA THR A 27 -14.68 -15.88 16.13
C THR A 27 -15.92 -15.24 16.73
N LEU A 28 -15.87 -13.93 17.04
CA LEU A 28 -17.01 -13.20 17.59
C LEU A 28 -18.17 -13.08 16.59
N ASN A 29 -17.86 -12.89 15.31
CA ASN A 29 -18.89 -12.86 14.28
C ASN A 29 -19.60 -14.20 14.10
N LEU A 30 -18.89 -15.33 14.21
CA LEU A 30 -19.49 -16.67 14.20
C LEU A 30 -20.36 -16.92 15.45
N LEU A 31 -20.07 -16.24 16.56
CA LEU A 31 -20.91 -16.21 17.76
C LEU A 31 -22.11 -15.24 17.63
N GLY A 32 -22.34 -14.66 16.45
CA GLY A 32 -23.50 -13.81 16.16
C GLY A 32 -23.28 -12.32 16.44
N VAL A 33 -22.05 -11.87 16.72
CA VAL A 33 -21.76 -10.43 16.80
C VAL A 33 -21.86 -9.79 15.42
N ASP A 34 -22.66 -8.73 15.33
CA ASP A 34 -22.89 -7.99 14.09
C ASP A 34 -21.66 -7.14 13.73
N LEU A 35 -21.20 -7.23 12.48
CA LEU A 35 -20.05 -6.46 11.96
C LEU A 35 -20.47 -5.26 11.09
N GLY A 36 -21.75 -4.94 11.10
CA GLY A 36 -22.41 -3.94 10.26
C GLY A 36 -22.83 -4.50 8.90
N LYS A 37 -23.88 -3.90 8.33
CA LYS A 37 -24.42 -4.23 6.99
C LYS A 37 -23.51 -3.80 5.82
N GLY A 38 -22.48 -2.99 6.09
CA GLY A 38 -21.55 -2.47 5.11
C GLY A 38 -20.64 -3.54 4.49
N LYS A 39 -19.98 -3.19 3.38
CA LYS A 39 -19.04 -4.10 2.71
C LYS A 39 -17.80 -4.31 3.58
N MET A 40 -17.40 -5.56 3.76
CA MET A 40 -16.09 -5.91 4.31
C MET A 40 -14.99 -5.72 3.25
N ILE A 41 -13.79 -5.37 3.70
CA ILE A 41 -12.61 -5.40 2.83
C ILE A 41 -12.41 -6.84 2.32
N PRO A 42 -12.35 -7.05 0.98
CA PRO A 42 -12.21 -8.38 0.41
C PRO A 42 -10.86 -9.00 0.80
N ALA A 43 -10.84 -10.33 0.93
CA ALA A 43 -9.60 -11.07 1.08
C ALA A 43 -8.73 -10.89 -0.18
N ASP A 44 -7.42 -10.79 0.03
CA ASP A 44 -6.42 -10.70 -1.04
C ASP A 44 -5.26 -11.67 -0.78
N ARG A 45 -4.22 -11.63 -1.62
CA ARG A 45 -3.06 -12.51 -1.48
C ARG A 45 -2.28 -12.30 -0.18
N ARG A 46 -2.34 -11.09 0.41
CA ARG A 46 -1.69 -10.76 1.69
C ARG A 46 -2.58 -11.14 2.88
N HIS A 47 -3.89 -11.18 2.69
CA HIS A 47 -4.90 -11.41 3.73
C HIS A 47 -5.90 -12.48 3.31
N ILE A 48 -5.39 -13.70 3.07
CA ILE A 48 -6.17 -14.82 2.53
C ILE A 48 -7.38 -15.21 3.41
N PHE A 49 -7.31 -14.96 4.71
CA PHE A 49 -8.39 -15.24 5.67
C PHE A 49 -9.37 -14.07 5.87
N GLY A 50 -9.20 -13.00 5.09
CA GLY A 50 -9.96 -11.77 5.21
C GLY A 50 -9.47 -10.87 6.35
N CYS A 51 -9.63 -9.57 6.14
CA CYS A 51 -9.27 -8.55 7.12
C CYS A 51 -10.29 -8.40 8.25
N TRP A 52 -11.55 -8.77 7.97
CA TRP A 52 -12.73 -8.56 8.83
C TRP A 52 -12.86 -7.09 9.26
N GLN A 53 -12.69 -6.18 8.29
CA GLN A 53 -12.74 -4.73 8.46
C GLN A 53 -13.85 -4.16 7.61
N ASN A 54 -14.69 -3.29 8.18
CA ASN A 54 -15.67 -2.55 7.40
C ASN A 54 -14.94 -1.54 6.49
N SER A 55 -15.16 -1.66 5.17
CA SER A 55 -14.42 -0.92 4.16
C SER A 55 -14.66 0.59 4.20
N GLU A 56 -15.86 1.03 4.58
CA GLU A 56 -16.18 2.46 4.67
C GLU A 56 -15.54 3.09 5.90
N ILE A 57 -15.59 2.40 7.04
CA ILE A 57 -14.89 2.81 8.26
C ILE A 57 -13.39 2.88 8.02
N THR A 58 -12.80 1.86 7.40
CA THR A 58 -11.35 1.83 7.12
C THR A 58 -10.94 2.99 6.23
N ARG A 59 -11.69 3.22 5.15
CA ARG A 59 -11.44 4.35 4.25
C ARG A 59 -11.52 5.70 4.95
N GLU A 60 -12.47 5.90 5.86
CA GLU A 60 -12.57 7.16 6.61
C GLU A 60 -11.44 7.32 7.65
N ASN A 61 -11.02 6.23 8.32
CA ASN A 61 -9.85 6.25 9.20
C ASN A 61 -8.56 6.57 8.44
N GLU A 62 -8.34 5.94 7.28
CA GLU A 62 -7.18 6.18 6.42
C GLU A 62 -7.13 7.63 5.92
N LYS A 63 -8.26 8.17 5.41
CA LYS A 63 -8.35 9.58 4.98
C LYS A 63 -8.08 10.55 6.13
N LEU A 64 -8.55 10.24 7.33
CA LEU A 64 -8.28 11.07 8.49
C LEU A 64 -6.79 11.07 8.83
N LEU A 65 -6.12 9.91 8.81
CA LEU A 65 -4.67 9.87 9.03
C LEU A 65 -3.91 10.63 7.94
N ASP A 66 -4.31 10.49 6.68
CA ASP A 66 -3.72 11.22 5.56
C ASP A 66 -3.85 12.74 5.74
N ASN A 67 -5.03 13.22 6.14
CA ASN A 67 -5.25 14.63 6.50
C ASN A 67 -4.45 15.11 7.72
N LEU A 68 -3.91 14.19 8.52
CA LEU A 68 -3.01 14.46 9.64
C LEU A 68 -1.53 14.23 9.26
N TYR A 69 -1.22 14.08 7.97
CA TYR A 69 0.12 13.79 7.44
C TYR A 69 0.73 12.50 8.02
N SER A 70 -0.11 11.49 8.23
CA SER A 70 0.22 10.20 8.81
C SER A 70 -0.36 9.05 7.98
N GLY A 71 0.15 7.84 8.19
CA GLY A 71 -0.35 6.61 7.57
C GLY A 71 -0.47 5.47 8.58
N PHE A 72 -0.90 4.30 8.09
CA PHE A 72 -0.93 3.08 8.91
C PHE A 72 0.49 2.64 9.31
N ASP A 73 1.48 2.95 8.49
CA ASP A 73 2.88 2.59 8.65
C ASP A 73 3.73 3.71 9.24
N ASP A 74 3.09 4.77 9.76
CA ASP A 74 3.77 5.87 10.42
C ASP A 74 4.10 5.52 11.88
N ILE A 75 5.40 5.55 12.18
CA ILE A 75 5.94 5.32 13.52
C ILE A 75 5.94 6.57 14.39
N CYS A 76 5.68 7.75 13.83
CA CYS A 76 5.64 9.03 14.54
C CYS A 76 4.30 9.21 15.28
N PRO A 77 4.29 9.94 16.41
CA PRO A 77 3.04 10.28 17.08
C PRO A 77 2.18 11.21 16.19
N LEU A 78 0.86 11.14 16.36
CA LEU A 78 -0.04 12.12 15.75
C LEU A 78 0.20 13.52 16.34
N PRO A 79 -0.09 14.61 15.59
CA PRO A 79 0.08 15.97 16.07
C PRO A 79 -0.67 16.24 17.39
N ASP A 80 -0.06 16.98 18.31
CA ASP A 80 -0.73 17.36 19.56
C ASP A 80 -2.04 18.11 19.28
N GLY A 81 -3.11 17.72 19.96
CA GLY A 81 -4.43 18.35 19.81
C GLY A 81 -5.13 18.06 18.48
N TRP A 82 -4.67 17.07 17.71
CA TRP A 82 -5.27 16.70 16.41
C TRP A 82 -6.78 16.51 16.47
N GLN A 83 -7.33 16.06 17.62
CA GLN A 83 -8.76 15.80 17.82
C GLN A 83 -9.65 17.04 17.57
N ALA A 84 -9.09 18.25 17.76
CA ALA A 84 -9.79 19.51 17.55
C ALA A 84 -9.60 20.09 16.14
N ALA A 85 -8.80 19.44 15.28
CA ALA A 85 -8.55 19.93 13.93
C ALA A 85 -9.82 19.81 13.07
N PHE A 86 -10.02 20.80 12.20
CA PHE A 86 -11.23 20.91 11.36
C PHE A 86 -11.55 19.63 10.55
N PRO A 87 -10.58 18.95 9.90
CA PRO A 87 -10.86 17.71 9.16
C PRO A 87 -11.47 16.60 10.03
N VAL A 88 -11.12 16.56 11.33
CA VAL A 88 -11.59 15.52 12.25
C VAL A 88 -13.09 15.58 12.45
N LEU A 89 -13.67 16.77 12.50
CA LEU A 89 -15.11 16.95 12.70
C LEU A 89 -15.91 16.38 11.53
N SER A 90 -15.46 16.62 10.29
CA SER A 90 -16.10 16.02 9.11
C SER A 90 -15.99 14.49 9.09
N HIS A 91 -14.81 13.94 9.41
CA HIS A 91 -14.62 12.48 9.45
C HIS A 91 -15.43 11.83 10.57
N LYS A 92 -15.51 12.48 11.74
CA LYS A 92 -16.37 12.05 12.85
C LYS A 92 -17.81 11.89 12.38
N GLN A 93 -18.35 12.89 11.68
CA GLN A 93 -19.73 12.84 11.19
C GLN A 93 -19.94 11.73 10.17
N HIS A 94 -18.98 11.48 9.27
CA HIS A 94 -19.08 10.36 8.33
C HIS A 94 -19.10 9.01 9.03
N ILE A 95 -18.23 8.80 10.03
CA ILE A 95 -18.20 7.56 10.80
C ILE A 95 -19.50 7.39 11.60
N LEU A 96 -20.02 8.45 12.22
CA LEU A 96 -21.33 8.43 12.90
C LEU A 96 -22.44 7.96 11.95
N ASN A 97 -22.52 8.55 10.76
CA ASN A 97 -23.53 8.16 9.77
C ASN A 97 -23.41 6.69 9.35
N ILE A 98 -22.18 6.16 9.25
CA ILE A 98 -21.95 4.74 8.96
C ILE A 98 -22.44 3.87 10.13
N ILE A 99 -22.10 4.23 11.37
CA ILE A 99 -22.49 3.46 12.55
C ILE A 99 -24.01 3.44 12.74
N GLU A 100 -24.67 4.59 12.65
CA GLU A 100 -26.12 4.71 12.75
C GLU A 100 -26.85 3.89 11.69
N ARG A 101 -26.33 3.87 10.46
CA ARG A 101 -26.91 3.13 9.34
C ARG A 101 -26.71 1.61 9.45
N ASP A 102 -25.50 1.19 9.81
CA ASP A 102 -25.08 -0.21 9.64
C ASP A 102 -25.12 -1.04 10.93
N PHE A 103 -24.96 -0.42 12.10
CA PHE A 103 -24.69 -1.13 13.36
C PHE A 103 -25.78 -0.94 14.41
N MET A 104 -26.47 0.20 14.42
CA MET A 104 -27.41 0.56 15.50
C MET A 104 -28.73 -0.23 15.51
N ASP A 105 -28.94 -1.15 14.56
CA ASP A 105 -30.06 -2.10 14.63
C ASP A 105 -29.72 -3.34 15.48
N ALA A 106 -28.44 -3.58 15.79
CA ALA A 106 -27.98 -4.70 16.60
C ALA A 106 -27.71 -4.26 18.06
N PRO A 107 -28.13 -5.06 19.07
CA PRO A 107 -27.82 -4.77 20.47
C PRO A 107 -26.35 -5.05 20.82
N LEU A 108 -25.69 -5.94 20.07
CA LEU A 108 -24.27 -6.28 20.22
C LEU A 108 -23.61 -6.27 18.85
N TRP A 109 -22.63 -5.39 18.67
CA TRP A 109 -21.90 -5.26 17.42
C TRP A 109 -20.41 -5.04 17.67
N ALA A 110 -19.59 -5.27 16.65
CA ALA A 110 -18.15 -5.07 16.73
C ALA A 110 -17.62 -4.25 15.56
N VAL A 111 -16.60 -3.45 15.84
CA VAL A 111 -15.76 -2.83 14.83
C VAL A 111 -14.31 -3.20 15.10
N LYS A 112 -13.63 -3.65 14.05
CA LYS A 112 -12.19 -3.87 14.04
C LYS A 112 -11.57 -3.04 12.93
N ASP A 113 -10.54 -2.30 13.28
CA ASP A 113 -9.59 -1.66 12.37
C ASP A 113 -8.33 -1.29 13.20
N PRO A 114 -7.11 -1.69 12.79
CA PRO A 114 -5.90 -1.36 13.54
C PRO A 114 -5.72 0.14 13.79
N LEU A 115 -6.16 0.99 12.87
CA LEU A 115 -6.04 2.46 12.95
C LEU A 115 -6.84 3.03 14.13
N ILE A 116 -7.84 2.30 14.64
CA ILE A 116 -8.58 2.68 15.85
C ILE A 116 -7.65 2.75 17.06
N CYS A 117 -6.57 1.97 17.11
CA CYS A 117 -5.56 2.09 18.16
C CYS A 117 -5.02 3.53 18.24
N ARG A 118 -4.77 4.15 17.08
CA ARG A 118 -4.23 5.50 16.95
C ARG A 118 -5.30 6.58 17.09
N LEU A 119 -6.50 6.26 16.60
CA LEU A 119 -7.66 7.16 16.58
C LEU A 119 -8.59 6.97 17.78
N ALA A 120 -8.16 6.25 18.82
CA ALA A 120 -9.03 5.79 19.91
C ALA A 120 -9.81 6.91 20.59
N SER A 121 -9.22 8.10 20.75
CA SER A 121 -9.91 9.27 21.32
C SER A 121 -11.07 9.78 20.46
N LEU A 122 -10.96 9.71 19.13
CA LEU A 122 -12.07 10.03 18.23
C LEU A 122 -13.19 8.97 18.38
N TRP A 123 -12.82 7.70 18.40
CA TRP A 123 -13.77 6.60 18.55
C TRP A 123 -14.52 6.64 19.88
N GLN A 124 -13.86 7.03 20.97
CA GLN A 124 -14.53 7.29 22.26
C GLN A 124 -15.61 8.37 22.13
N ASN A 125 -15.27 9.51 21.51
CA ASN A 125 -16.23 10.59 21.29
C ASN A 125 -17.43 10.15 20.43
N ILE A 126 -17.21 9.27 19.45
CA ILE A 126 -18.26 8.72 18.60
C ILE A 126 -19.18 7.80 19.40
N LEU A 127 -18.61 6.89 20.19
CA LEU A 127 -19.36 5.93 21.00
C LEU A 127 -20.19 6.63 22.10
N ASP A 128 -19.62 7.66 22.72
CA ASP A 128 -20.32 8.50 23.71
C ASP A 128 -21.50 9.24 23.08
N GLU A 129 -21.36 9.76 21.85
CA GLU A 129 -22.40 10.51 21.16
C GLU A 129 -23.61 9.64 20.78
N ILE A 130 -23.36 8.43 20.29
CA ILE A 130 -24.42 7.45 19.98
C ILE A 130 -24.92 6.68 21.21
N LYS A 131 -24.34 6.96 22.39
CA LYS A 131 -24.64 6.28 23.66
C LYS A 131 -24.47 4.76 23.60
N ALA A 132 -23.49 4.28 22.85
CA ALA A 132 -23.11 2.89 22.84
C ALA A 132 -22.14 2.61 24.00
N ARG A 133 -22.33 1.52 24.73
CA ARG A 133 -21.43 1.07 25.80
C ARG A 133 -20.18 0.47 25.17
N PRO A 134 -18.99 1.10 25.31
CA PRO A 134 -17.77 0.59 24.71
C PRO A 134 -17.21 -0.58 25.53
N LEU A 135 -16.84 -1.65 24.83
CA LEU A 135 -16.21 -2.86 25.36
C LEU A 135 -14.93 -3.14 24.55
N TYR A 136 -13.75 -2.90 25.13
CA TYR A 136 -12.49 -2.94 24.39
C TYR A 136 -11.83 -4.32 24.45
N LEU A 137 -11.60 -4.93 23.29
CA LEU A 137 -10.88 -6.18 23.14
C LEU A 137 -9.49 -5.89 22.59
N ILE A 138 -8.44 -6.06 23.39
CA ILE A 138 -7.07 -5.73 23.00
C ILE A 138 -6.34 -7.02 22.63
N MET A 139 -6.10 -7.20 21.34
CA MET A 139 -5.42 -8.35 20.79
C MET A 139 -3.90 -8.20 20.93
N VAL A 140 -3.27 -9.17 21.59
CA VAL A 140 -1.84 -9.20 21.88
C VAL A 140 -1.18 -10.35 21.13
N ARG A 141 -0.07 -10.08 20.44
CA ARG A 141 0.75 -11.11 19.81
C ARG A 141 2.21 -10.83 20.10
N ASN A 142 3.02 -11.90 20.13
CA ASN A 142 4.47 -11.78 20.23
C ASN A 142 4.98 -10.83 19.14
N PRO A 143 5.73 -9.76 19.48
CA PRO A 143 6.21 -8.76 18.54
C PRO A 143 7.09 -9.35 17.43
N MET A 144 7.85 -10.44 17.67
CA MET A 144 8.62 -11.13 16.63
C MET A 144 7.71 -11.74 15.56
N GLU A 145 6.60 -12.36 15.98
CA GLU A 145 5.65 -12.94 15.03
C GLU A 145 4.89 -11.88 14.24
N ALA A 146 4.44 -10.82 14.93
CA ALA A 146 3.75 -9.71 14.28
C ALA A 146 4.69 -9.01 13.28
N ALA A 147 5.93 -8.75 13.68
CA ALA A 147 6.93 -8.11 12.81
C ALA A 147 7.30 -8.98 11.62
N ALA A 148 7.53 -10.28 11.82
CA ALA A 148 7.82 -11.21 10.72
C ALA A 148 6.66 -11.26 9.70
N SER A 149 5.41 -11.34 10.18
CA SER A 149 4.22 -11.35 9.32
C SER A 149 4.06 -10.03 8.57
N LEU A 150 4.29 -8.89 9.23
CA LEU A 150 4.17 -7.57 8.61
C LEU A 150 5.28 -7.35 7.57
N SER A 151 6.51 -7.74 7.88
CA SER A 151 7.64 -7.65 6.96
C SER A 151 7.45 -8.52 5.71
N GLU A 152 6.81 -9.69 5.83
CA GLU A 152 6.48 -10.53 4.66
C GLU A 152 5.44 -9.86 3.73
N LYS A 153 4.47 -9.13 4.30
CA LYS A 153 3.34 -8.55 3.54
C LYS A 153 3.60 -7.16 2.98
N GLU A 154 4.32 -6.33 3.73
CA GLU A 154 4.54 -4.91 3.43
C GLU A 154 6.02 -4.60 3.11
N GLU A 155 6.89 -5.61 3.11
CA GLU A 155 8.33 -5.48 2.80
C GLU A 155 9.07 -4.49 3.73
N PHE A 156 8.53 -4.26 4.94
CA PHE A 156 9.13 -3.35 5.91
C PHE A 156 10.35 -3.96 6.61
N PRO A 157 11.38 -3.15 6.94
CA PRO A 157 12.44 -3.58 7.84
C PRO A 157 11.89 -3.98 9.21
N LEU A 158 12.42 -5.05 9.81
CA LEU A 158 11.97 -5.56 11.11
C LEU A 158 11.95 -4.47 12.20
N GLY A 159 12.96 -3.60 12.23
CA GLY A 159 13.01 -2.48 13.19
C GLY A 159 11.81 -1.53 13.08
N LYS A 160 11.36 -1.22 11.85
CA LYS A 160 10.14 -0.44 11.62
C LYS A 160 8.92 -1.22 12.11
N SER A 161 8.83 -2.51 11.79
CA SER A 161 7.71 -3.37 12.22
C SER A 161 7.59 -3.46 13.74
N TYR A 162 8.71 -3.56 14.48
CA TYR A 162 8.70 -3.53 15.95
C TYR A 162 8.23 -2.19 16.52
N LEU A 163 8.68 -1.07 15.94
CA LEU A 163 8.24 0.26 16.37
C LEU A 163 6.76 0.50 16.08
N LEU A 164 6.26 0.03 14.94
CA LEU A 164 4.82 0.07 14.64
C LEU A 164 4.02 -0.74 15.65
N TRP A 165 4.45 -1.98 15.92
CA TRP A 165 3.81 -2.80 16.94
C TRP A 165 3.77 -2.07 18.29
N LEU A 166 4.90 -1.52 18.73
CA LEU A 166 5.00 -0.82 20.00
C LEU A 166 4.09 0.41 20.07
N ARG A 167 4.12 1.27 19.03
CA ARG A 167 3.31 2.49 18.96
C ARG A 167 1.83 2.18 19.08
N TYR A 168 1.32 1.26 18.26
CA TYR A 168 -0.10 0.90 18.27
C TYR A 168 -0.54 0.32 19.61
N MET A 169 0.27 -0.56 20.22
CA MET A 169 -0.08 -1.16 21.50
C MET A 169 -0.05 -0.16 22.65
N LEU A 170 0.91 0.77 22.67
CA LEU A 170 0.96 1.85 23.66
C LEU A 170 -0.25 2.78 23.56
N GLU A 171 -0.64 3.16 22.34
CA GLU A 171 -1.77 4.06 22.10
C GLU A 171 -3.10 3.38 22.45
N ALA A 172 -3.30 2.13 22.04
CA ALA A 172 -4.48 1.34 22.40
C ALA A 172 -4.61 1.12 23.92
N GLU A 173 -3.51 0.72 24.59
CA GLU A 173 -3.52 0.50 26.03
C GLU A 173 -3.81 1.80 26.77
N LYS A 174 -3.09 2.88 26.45
CA LYS A 174 -3.25 4.17 27.12
C LYS A 174 -4.66 4.73 26.97
N ALA A 175 -5.23 4.67 25.77
CA ALA A 175 -6.54 5.23 25.49
C ALA A 175 -7.67 4.47 26.22
N THR A 176 -7.47 3.19 26.54
CA THR A 176 -8.49 2.33 27.15
C THR A 176 -8.35 2.17 28.67
N ARG A 177 -7.37 2.82 29.31
CA ARG A 177 -7.20 2.77 30.78
C ARG A 177 -8.46 3.24 31.49
N GLY A 178 -8.88 2.46 32.50
CA GLY A 178 -10.07 2.77 33.30
C GLY A 178 -11.40 2.58 32.56
N LYS A 179 -11.39 1.96 31.37
CA LYS A 179 -12.57 1.56 30.61
C LYS A 179 -12.80 0.04 30.72
N ASN A 180 -13.96 -0.43 30.29
CA ASN A 180 -14.25 -1.86 30.18
C ASN A 180 -13.38 -2.46 29.08
N ARG A 181 -12.33 -3.19 29.47
CA ARG A 181 -11.38 -3.79 28.52
C ARG A 181 -10.96 -5.19 28.96
N ILE A 182 -10.49 -5.98 27.99
CA ILE A 182 -9.84 -7.26 28.23
C ILE A 182 -8.69 -7.44 27.23
N PHE A 183 -7.60 -8.06 27.70
CA PHE A 183 -6.45 -8.42 26.89
C PHE A 183 -6.55 -9.90 26.51
N VAL A 184 -6.39 -10.18 25.22
CA VAL A 184 -6.47 -11.54 24.65
C VAL A 184 -5.21 -11.78 23.83
N SER A 185 -4.44 -12.80 24.15
CA SER A 185 -3.31 -13.18 23.32
C SER A 185 -3.74 -14.06 22.15
N TYR A 186 -3.05 -13.90 21.02
CA TYR A 186 -3.27 -14.72 19.83
C TYR A 186 -3.04 -16.20 20.07
N GLU A 187 -2.05 -16.51 20.89
CA GLU A 187 -1.80 -17.87 21.34
C GLU A 187 -2.99 -18.45 22.12
N SER A 188 -3.50 -17.72 23.12
CA SER A 188 -4.65 -18.19 23.92
C SER A 188 -5.90 -18.39 23.06
N LEU A 189 -6.15 -17.51 22.09
CA LEU A 189 -7.26 -17.68 21.14
C LEU A 189 -7.12 -18.96 20.32
N LEU A 190 -5.93 -19.26 19.81
CA LEU A 190 -5.71 -20.45 18.98
C LEU A 190 -5.68 -21.75 19.80
N ASN A 191 -5.18 -21.70 21.03
CA ASN A 191 -5.05 -22.88 21.89
C ASN A 191 -6.38 -23.27 22.54
N ASN A 192 -7.15 -22.30 23.03
CA ASN A 192 -8.42 -22.55 23.73
C ASN A 192 -9.40 -21.38 23.56
N TRP A 193 -9.94 -21.22 22.36
CA TRP A 193 -10.89 -20.15 22.05
C TRP A 193 -12.13 -20.17 22.95
N LYS A 194 -12.60 -21.35 23.39
CA LYS A 194 -13.76 -21.49 24.29
C LYS A 194 -13.54 -20.79 25.63
N GLU A 195 -12.35 -20.94 26.21
CA GLU A 195 -11.98 -20.25 27.46
C GLU A 195 -11.87 -18.73 27.27
N VAL A 196 -11.31 -18.29 26.14
CA VAL A 196 -11.25 -16.87 25.78
C VAL A 196 -12.66 -16.27 25.69
N VAL A 197 -13.58 -16.94 25.00
CA VAL A 197 -14.98 -16.48 24.85
C VAL A 197 -15.67 -16.41 26.21
N LYS A 198 -15.57 -17.45 27.05
CA LYS A 198 -16.13 -17.44 28.42
C LYS A 198 -15.60 -16.27 29.25
N LYS A 199 -14.31 -15.97 29.12
CA LYS A 199 -13.69 -14.85 29.84
C LYS A 199 -14.20 -13.49 29.34
N ILE A 200 -14.45 -13.34 28.04
CA ILE A 200 -15.06 -12.13 27.46
C ILE A 200 -16.48 -11.95 28.00
N GLU A 201 -17.30 -13.00 27.99
CA GLU A 201 -18.67 -12.98 28.55
C GLU A 201 -18.66 -12.56 30.03
N GLN A 202 -17.81 -13.18 30.83
CA GLN A 202 -17.67 -12.86 32.26
C GLN A 202 -17.16 -11.44 32.52
N THR A 203 -16.20 -10.97 31.75
CA THR A 203 -15.58 -9.65 31.96
C THR A 203 -16.53 -8.52 31.60
N PHE A 204 -17.34 -8.71 30.56
CA PHE A 204 -18.25 -7.68 30.08
C PHE A 204 -19.69 -7.84 30.56
N ASP A 205 -19.99 -8.94 31.25
CA ASP A 205 -21.34 -9.30 31.69
C ASP A 205 -22.31 -9.33 30.50
N LEU A 206 -21.97 -10.14 29.49
CA LEU A 206 -22.75 -10.31 28.28
C LEU A 206 -22.89 -11.78 27.88
N SER A 207 -23.85 -12.07 27.02
CA SER A 207 -24.02 -13.36 26.37
C SER A 207 -24.00 -13.17 24.86
N PHE A 208 -23.31 -14.06 24.15
CA PHE A 208 -23.30 -14.02 22.70
C PHE A 208 -24.63 -14.53 22.10
N PRO A 209 -25.07 -14.00 20.93
CA PRO A 209 -26.33 -14.40 20.31
C PRO A 209 -26.41 -15.86 19.87
N VAL A 210 -25.28 -16.47 19.50
CA VAL A 210 -25.19 -17.87 19.09
C VAL A 210 -24.48 -18.65 20.19
N ASP A 211 -25.01 -19.84 20.50
CA ASP A 211 -24.42 -20.72 21.52
C ASP A 211 -23.02 -21.18 21.11
N MET A 212 -22.14 -21.32 22.11
CA MET A 212 -20.75 -21.70 21.89
C MET A 212 -20.61 -23.08 21.24
N GLU A 213 -21.45 -24.05 21.61
CA GLU A 213 -21.40 -25.40 21.05
C GLU A 213 -22.01 -25.44 19.64
N GLU A 214 -22.99 -24.57 19.35
CA GLU A 214 -23.52 -24.40 17.99
C GLU A 214 -22.48 -23.82 17.04
N ALA A 215 -21.76 -22.78 17.45
CA ALA A 215 -20.74 -22.12 16.61
C ALA A 215 -19.39 -22.88 16.55
N ALA A 216 -19.18 -23.89 17.40
CA ALA A 216 -17.89 -24.55 17.56
C ALA A 216 -17.31 -25.13 16.26
N PRO A 217 -18.07 -25.87 15.42
CA PRO A 217 -17.52 -26.46 14.19
C PRO A 217 -16.96 -25.42 13.22
N ASP A 218 -17.66 -24.28 13.04
CA ASP A 218 -17.24 -23.22 12.14
C ASP A 218 -16.03 -22.46 12.67
N ILE A 219 -15.99 -22.21 13.99
CA ILE A 219 -14.87 -21.53 14.66
C ILE A 219 -13.61 -22.40 14.60
N GLU A 220 -13.72 -23.68 14.93
CA GLU A 220 -12.60 -24.63 14.89
C GLU A 220 -12.05 -24.76 13.47
N ASN A 221 -12.92 -24.94 12.48
CA ASN A 221 -12.50 -25.01 11.07
C ASN A 221 -11.76 -23.74 10.62
N PHE A 222 -12.24 -22.56 11.04
CA PHE A 222 -11.57 -21.30 10.72
C PHE A 222 -10.21 -21.16 11.42
N LEU A 223 -10.11 -21.44 12.72
CA LEU A 223 -8.89 -21.26 13.51
C LEU A 223 -7.80 -22.29 13.18
N HIS A 224 -8.18 -23.52 12.81
CA HIS A 224 -7.24 -24.58 12.41
C HIS A 224 -6.68 -24.40 10.99
N GLY A 225 -7.12 -23.40 10.23
CA GLY A 225 -6.68 -23.13 8.85
C GLY A 225 -5.24 -22.65 8.67
N GLY A 226 -4.34 -22.84 9.66
CA GLY A 226 -2.94 -22.41 9.56
C GLY A 226 -2.71 -20.91 9.78
N LEU A 227 -3.56 -20.27 10.60
CA LEU A 227 -3.54 -18.81 10.82
C LEU A 227 -2.22 -18.28 11.44
N ARG A 228 -1.48 -19.11 12.20
CA ARG A 228 -0.21 -18.73 12.86
C ARG A 228 0.99 -19.36 12.16
N ARG A 229 1.54 -18.63 11.19
CA ARG A 229 2.69 -19.06 10.37
C ARG A 229 4.06 -18.88 11.03
N HIS A 230 4.17 -17.87 11.90
CA HIS A 230 5.37 -17.61 12.68
C HIS A 230 5.09 -18.00 14.14
N ILE A 231 6.01 -18.76 14.71
CA ILE A 231 5.96 -19.20 16.10
C ILE A 231 7.29 -18.84 16.74
N PHE A 232 7.25 -17.91 17.68
CA PHE A 232 8.39 -17.58 18.54
C PHE A 232 7.93 -17.73 19.98
N ASP A 233 8.75 -18.39 20.80
CA ASP A 233 8.48 -18.46 22.23
C ASP A 233 8.89 -17.15 22.94
N ASP A 234 8.36 -16.94 24.14
CA ASP A 234 8.62 -15.73 24.92
C ASP A 234 10.10 -15.62 25.34
N ALA A 235 10.80 -16.76 25.51
CA ALA A 235 12.21 -16.79 25.88
C ALA A 235 13.12 -16.32 24.73
N ALA A 236 12.76 -16.63 23.49
CA ALA A 236 13.44 -16.18 22.29
C ALA A 236 13.35 -14.65 22.17
N LEU A 237 12.18 -14.07 22.46
CA LEU A 237 12.01 -12.62 22.49
C LEU A 237 12.88 -11.96 23.58
N GLU A 238 12.89 -12.53 24.80
CA GLU A 238 13.66 -11.99 25.90
C GLU A 238 15.17 -11.97 25.58
N ASN A 239 15.67 -13.04 24.96
CA ASN A 239 17.09 -13.18 24.61
C ASN A 239 17.47 -12.57 23.25
N ALA A 240 16.50 -12.10 22.45
CA ALA A 240 16.78 -11.61 21.11
C ALA A 240 17.68 -10.36 21.13
N GLU A 241 18.81 -10.46 20.44
CA GLU A 241 19.65 -9.32 20.11
C GLU A 241 18.99 -8.50 18.98
N GLY A 242 19.05 -7.16 19.07
CA GLY A 242 18.47 -6.26 18.06
C GLY A 242 16.98 -5.93 18.26
N ILE A 243 16.32 -6.47 19.29
CA ILE A 243 15.00 -6.01 19.74
C ILE A 243 15.20 -5.11 20.98
N SER A 244 14.67 -3.90 20.93
CA SER A 244 14.85 -2.94 22.02
C SER A 244 14.07 -3.35 23.28
N GLN A 245 14.60 -3.02 24.46
CA GLN A 245 13.96 -3.31 25.74
C GLN A 245 12.52 -2.78 25.84
N PRO A 246 12.19 -1.56 25.35
CA PRO A 246 10.81 -1.06 25.30
C PRO A 246 9.79 -2.02 24.66
N VAL A 247 10.19 -2.74 23.59
CA VAL A 247 9.32 -3.71 22.92
C VAL A 247 9.08 -4.93 23.79
N LYS A 248 10.14 -5.45 24.43
CA LYS A 248 10.10 -6.61 25.34
C LYS A 248 9.24 -6.30 26.57
N ASP A 249 9.50 -5.15 27.20
CA ASP A 249 8.77 -4.68 28.39
C ASP A 249 7.28 -4.50 28.11
N ALA A 250 6.94 -3.89 26.97
CA ALA A 250 5.55 -3.70 26.58
C ALA A 250 4.83 -5.04 26.35
N TYR A 251 5.47 -6.00 25.67
CA TYR A 251 4.87 -7.32 25.46
C TYR A 251 4.68 -8.08 26.78
N ALA A 252 5.70 -8.10 27.64
CA ALA A 252 5.61 -8.70 28.97
C ALA A 252 4.48 -8.08 29.80
N ALA A 253 4.35 -6.75 29.78
CA ALA A 253 3.28 -6.03 30.47
C ALA A 253 1.88 -6.41 29.95
N LEU A 254 1.70 -6.52 28.63
CA LEU A 254 0.44 -6.93 28.02
C LEU A 254 0.06 -8.37 28.38
N LYS A 255 1.03 -9.29 28.44
CA LYS A 255 0.82 -10.67 28.93
C LYS A 255 0.47 -10.71 30.42
N MET A 256 1.00 -9.79 31.23
CA MET A 256 0.58 -9.63 32.63
C MET A 256 -0.87 -9.15 32.72
N ALA A 257 -1.29 -8.21 31.87
CA ALA A 257 -2.67 -7.72 31.84
C ALA A 257 -3.67 -8.82 31.45
N GLU A 258 -3.33 -9.67 30.47
CA GLU A 258 -4.12 -10.86 30.15
C GLU A 258 -4.34 -11.76 31.38
N LYS A 259 -3.36 -11.85 32.29
CA LYS A 259 -3.48 -12.62 33.54
C LYS A 259 -4.14 -11.86 34.70
N GLY A 260 -4.70 -10.66 34.45
CA GLY A 260 -5.41 -9.85 35.44
C GLY A 260 -4.54 -8.81 36.17
N TYR A 261 -3.26 -8.68 35.83
CA TYR A 261 -2.34 -7.70 36.47
C TYR A 261 -2.36 -6.34 35.75
N GLU A 262 -3.55 -5.78 35.51
CA GLU A 262 -3.72 -4.56 34.70
C GLU A 262 -3.02 -3.33 35.27
N LYS A 263 -3.04 -3.14 36.60
CA LYS A 263 -2.37 -2.01 37.24
C LYS A 263 -0.86 -2.03 36.96
N LYS A 264 -0.24 -3.21 37.06
CA LYS A 264 1.20 -3.37 36.80
C LYS A 264 1.52 -3.15 35.33
N CYS A 265 0.67 -3.65 34.44
CA CYS A 265 0.78 -3.37 33.00
C CYS A 265 0.76 -1.86 32.73
N ALA A 266 -0.23 -1.13 33.26
CA ALA A 266 -0.37 0.30 33.04
C ALA A 266 0.86 1.09 33.54
N GLU A 267 1.46 0.70 34.67
CA GLU A 267 2.70 1.29 35.19
C GLU A 267 3.88 1.10 34.21
N ILE A 268 4.10 -0.13 33.74
CA ILE A 268 5.20 -0.45 32.81
C ILE A 268 4.97 0.27 31.47
N MET A 269 3.77 0.15 30.90
CA MET A 269 3.40 0.80 29.64
C MET A 269 3.53 2.33 29.72
N ALA A 270 3.27 2.94 30.88
CA ALA A 270 3.50 4.37 31.07
C ALA A 270 4.99 4.73 31.02
N GLY A 271 5.85 3.91 31.64
CA GLY A 271 7.31 4.07 31.57
C GLY A 271 7.83 3.95 30.14
N VAL A 272 7.40 2.91 29.43
CA VAL A 272 7.75 2.67 28.02
C VAL A 272 7.28 3.81 27.12
N HIS A 273 6.04 4.29 27.31
CA HIS A 273 5.54 5.46 26.58
C HIS A 273 6.37 6.72 26.87
N ALA A 274 6.81 6.92 28.12
CA ALA A 274 7.64 8.08 28.47
C ALA A 274 9.01 8.01 27.81
N GLU A 275 9.60 6.82 27.70
CA GLU A 275 10.86 6.58 26.97
C GLU A 275 10.70 6.84 25.47
N LEU A 276 9.66 6.29 24.85
CA LEU A 276 9.37 6.53 23.42
C LEU A 276 9.12 8.01 23.14
N LYS A 277 8.43 8.72 24.03
CA LYS A 277 8.25 10.18 23.91
C LYS A 277 9.57 10.95 23.97
N LYS A 278 10.55 10.52 24.76
CA LYS A 278 11.89 11.14 24.77
C LYS A 278 12.60 10.91 23.44
N ALA A 279 12.49 9.70 22.87
CA ALA A 279 13.03 9.42 21.54
C ALA A 279 12.35 10.28 20.46
N ASP A 280 11.02 10.41 20.50
CA ASP A 280 10.27 11.29 19.60
C ASP A 280 10.80 12.73 19.70
N LEU A 281 10.98 13.28 20.90
CA LEU A 281 11.52 14.64 21.08
C LEU A 281 12.93 14.84 20.52
N LEU A 282 13.76 13.79 20.46
CA LEU A 282 15.12 13.86 19.96
C LEU A 282 15.20 13.72 18.44
N TYR A 283 14.37 12.87 17.86
CA TYR A 283 14.54 12.45 16.47
C TYR A 283 13.42 12.91 15.53
N LEU A 284 12.27 13.35 16.05
CA LEU A 284 11.09 13.65 15.23
C LEU A 284 11.36 14.73 14.17
N SER A 285 12.05 15.82 14.52
CA SER A 285 12.38 16.87 13.54
C SER A 285 13.28 16.36 12.41
N SER A 286 14.25 15.50 12.73
CA SER A 286 15.13 14.88 11.73
C SER A 286 14.38 13.89 10.86
N PHE A 287 13.45 13.13 11.44
CA PHE A 287 12.58 12.23 10.69
C PHE A 287 11.62 12.98 9.77
N GLN A 288 11.06 14.11 10.23
CA GLN A 288 10.21 14.98 9.43
C GLN A 288 10.98 15.58 8.25
N GLU A 289 12.18 16.13 8.48
CA GLU A 289 13.03 16.64 7.40
C GLU A 289 13.35 15.55 6.35
N LEU A 290 13.66 14.32 6.81
CA LEU A 290 13.90 13.18 5.91
C LEU A 290 12.65 12.78 5.13
N ARG A 291 11.48 12.78 5.79
CA ARG A 291 10.18 12.48 5.16
C ARG A 291 9.85 13.52 4.09
N ASP A 292 9.95 14.80 4.39
CA ASP A 292 9.65 15.88 3.47
C ASP A 292 10.55 15.82 2.23
N ARG A 293 11.86 15.57 2.43
CA ARG A 293 12.79 15.37 1.30
C ARG A 293 12.45 14.15 0.47
N TYR A 294 12.07 13.05 1.12
CA TYR A 294 11.66 11.83 0.43
C TYR A 294 10.40 12.08 -0.40
N GLU A 295 9.38 12.74 0.16
CA GLU A 295 8.14 13.06 -0.53
C GLU A 295 8.38 13.98 -1.74
N ILE A 296 9.14 15.06 -1.58
CA ILE A 296 9.51 15.95 -2.69
C ILE A 296 10.21 15.16 -3.81
N THR A 297 11.15 14.30 -3.44
CA THR A 297 11.89 13.47 -4.41
C THR A 297 10.95 12.47 -5.09
N HIS A 298 10.05 11.84 -4.33
CA HIS A 298 9.10 10.85 -4.82
C HIS A 298 8.09 11.47 -5.79
N ILE A 299 7.56 12.65 -5.47
CA ILE A 299 6.68 13.43 -6.37
C ILE A 299 7.41 13.75 -7.66
N SER A 300 8.62 14.29 -7.58
CA SER A 300 9.43 14.61 -8.77
C SER A 300 9.72 13.40 -9.65
N LEU A 301 10.03 12.24 -9.04
CA LEU A 301 10.23 10.99 -9.77
C LEU A 301 8.94 10.49 -10.43
N THR A 302 7.80 10.59 -9.73
CA THR A 302 6.51 10.16 -10.26
C THR A 302 6.08 11.02 -11.44
N GLU A 303 6.26 12.33 -11.36
CA GLU A 303 6.02 13.25 -12.48
C GLU A 303 6.91 12.92 -13.68
N ARG A 304 8.21 12.71 -13.45
CA ARG A 304 9.15 12.27 -14.50
C ARG A 304 8.74 10.95 -15.15
N ASN A 305 8.30 9.96 -14.36
CA ASN A 305 7.84 8.68 -14.89
C ASN A 305 6.59 8.86 -15.76
N ARG A 306 5.64 9.72 -15.38
CA ARG A 306 4.47 10.05 -16.22
C ARG A 306 4.89 10.72 -17.53
N ASP A 307 5.88 11.63 -17.48
CA ASP A 307 6.43 12.24 -18.69
C ASP A 307 7.10 11.21 -19.60
N PHE A 308 7.86 10.26 -19.03
CA PHE A 308 8.45 9.14 -19.79
C PHE A 308 7.39 8.25 -20.42
N GLU A 309 6.35 7.85 -19.68
CA GLU A 309 5.24 7.06 -20.22
C GLU A 309 4.48 7.79 -21.33
N ARG A 310 4.32 9.12 -21.20
CA ARG A 310 3.73 9.95 -22.26
C ARG A 310 4.63 9.95 -23.51
N MET A 311 5.93 10.19 -23.35
CA MET A 311 6.89 10.16 -24.45
C MET A 311 6.97 8.78 -25.12
N GLU A 312 6.88 7.69 -24.35
CA GLU A 312 6.86 6.34 -24.89
C GLU A 312 5.62 6.10 -25.75
N LYS A 313 4.44 6.51 -25.28
CA LYS A 313 3.19 6.42 -26.07
C LYS A 313 3.26 7.25 -27.35
N GLU A 314 3.78 8.48 -27.27
CA GLU A 314 4.00 9.32 -28.45
C GLU A 314 4.95 8.65 -29.45
N TRP A 315 6.06 8.10 -28.96
CA TRP A 315 7.05 7.43 -29.80
C TRP A 315 6.51 6.15 -30.45
N GLN A 316 5.73 5.35 -29.71
CA GLN A 316 5.02 4.19 -30.26
C GLN A 316 4.02 4.59 -31.34
N GLY A 317 3.29 5.69 -31.14
CA GLY A 317 2.38 6.26 -32.14
C GLY A 317 3.11 6.68 -33.42
N SER A 318 4.18 7.46 -33.30
CA SER A 318 5.00 7.85 -34.46
C SER A 318 5.63 6.64 -35.16
N PHE A 319 6.05 5.62 -34.41
CA PHE A 319 6.58 4.39 -35.01
C PHE A 319 5.52 3.64 -35.81
N HIS A 320 4.28 3.58 -35.30
CA HIS A 320 3.16 2.98 -36.01
C HIS A 320 2.84 3.71 -37.32
N GLU A 321 2.81 5.04 -37.30
CA GLU A 321 2.57 5.88 -38.48
C GLU A 321 3.65 5.65 -39.56
N VAL A 322 4.93 5.65 -39.17
CA VAL A 322 6.04 5.36 -40.09
C VAL A 322 5.96 3.92 -40.63
N ALA A 323 5.56 2.96 -39.80
CA ALA A 323 5.39 1.58 -40.23
C ALA A 323 4.27 1.43 -41.27
N GLU A 324 3.15 2.15 -41.11
CA GLU A 324 2.06 2.21 -42.09
C GLU A 324 2.51 2.88 -43.40
N GLU A 325 3.22 4.01 -43.34
CA GLU A 325 3.77 4.67 -44.54
C GLU A 325 4.72 3.73 -45.31
N VAL A 326 5.61 3.02 -44.60
CA VAL A 326 6.53 2.05 -45.23
C VAL A 326 5.77 0.88 -45.86
N ARG A 327 4.68 0.41 -45.26
CA ARG A 327 3.81 -0.63 -45.85
C ARG A 327 3.13 -0.10 -47.11
N ALA A 328 2.53 1.09 -47.06
CA ALA A 328 1.86 1.70 -48.20
C ALA A 328 2.83 1.88 -49.40
N LEU A 329 4.04 2.39 -49.14
CA LEU A 329 5.07 2.49 -50.17
C LEU A 329 5.47 1.11 -50.71
N ARG A 330 5.61 0.10 -49.86
CA ARG A 330 5.93 -1.26 -50.30
C ARG A 330 4.86 -1.82 -51.23
N ASP A 331 3.59 -1.59 -50.92
CA ASP A 331 2.46 -2.07 -51.71
C ASP A 331 2.38 -1.32 -53.05
N GLU A 332 2.57 0.00 -53.05
CA GLU A 332 2.67 0.81 -54.28
C GLU A 332 3.82 0.33 -55.20
N TRP A 333 5.00 0.06 -54.62
CA TRP A 333 6.14 -0.51 -55.37
C TRP A 333 5.84 -1.90 -55.94
N ALA A 334 5.08 -2.73 -55.21
CA ALA A 334 4.64 -4.04 -55.69
C ALA A 334 3.66 -3.90 -56.87
N GLU A 335 2.71 -2.97 -56.80
CA GLU A 335 1.80 -2.67 -57.91
C GLU A 335 2.53 -2.15 -59.15
N ILE A 336 3.51 -1.24 -58.99
CA ILE A 336 4.33 -0.74 -60.11
C ILE A 336 5.10 -1.87 -60.79
N ARG A 337 5.67 -2.78 -59.99
CA ARG A 337 6.39 -3.96 -60.49
C ARG A 337 5.45 -4.90 -61.25
N ASP A 338 4.28 -5.19 -60.69
CA ASP A 338 3.34 -6.15 -61.23
C ASP A 338 2.57 -5.58 -62.46
N ALA A 339 2.44 -4.25 -62.56
CA ALA A 339 1.90 -3.53 -63.72
C ALA A 339 2.84 -3.49 -64.95
N GLY A 340 3.97 -4.21 -64.91
CA GLY A 340 4.84 -4.39 -66.08
C GLY A 340 5.59 -3.14 -66.54
N ARG A 341 5.73 -2.10 -65.70
CA ARG A 341 6.47 -0.88 -66.04
C ARG A 341 7.99 -0.98 -65.89
N PHE A 342 8.51 -2.19 -65.73
CA PHE A 342 9.93 -2.52 -65.88
C PHE A 342 10.07 -3.81 -66.70
N ALA A 343 10.07 -3.68 -68.03
CA ALA A 343 10.75 -4.68 -68.85
C ALA A 343 12.26 -4.53 -68.59
N PRO A 344 12.99 -5.61 -68.24
CA PRO A 344 14.45 -5.52 -68.18
C PRO A 344 14.95 -5.27 -69.60
N SER A 345 15.54 -4.11 -69.87
CA SER A 345 16.23 -3.88 -71.14
C SER A 345 17.37 -4.89 -71.24
N SER A 346 17.41 -5.67 -72.31
CA SER A 346 18.41 -6.70 -72.63
C SER A 346 19.78 -6.12 -73.02
N SER A 347 20.26 -5.11 -72.31
CA SER A 347 21.59 -4.53 -72.47
C SER A 347 22.28 -4.43 -71.09
N PRO A 348 23.55 -4.85 -70.95
CA PRO A 348 24.24 -4.77 -69.66
C PRO A 348 24.44 -3.28 -69.30
N PRO A 349 24.21 -2.86 -68.04
CA PRO A 349 24.50 -1.48 -67.67
C PRO A 349 26.01 -1.28 -67.69
N ALA A 350 26.44 -0.30 -68.49
CA ALA A 350 27.77 0.27 -68.42
C ALA A 350 28.02 0.81 -67.00
N LYS A 351 29.24 0.59 -66.49
CA LYS A 351 29.87 1.14 -65.27
C LYS A 351 28.95 1.93 -64.31
N ALA A 352 28.75 1.37 -63.11
CA ALA A 352 28.09 2.03 -61.99
C ALA A 352 28.61 3.47 -61.76
N PRO A 353 27.74 4.49 -61.66
CA PRO A 353 28.16 5.82 -61.23
C PRO A 353 28.57 5.76 -59.76
N SER A 354 29.70 6.37 -59.43
CA SER A 354 30.23 6.56 -58.08
C SER A 354 29.40 7.57 -57.27
N GLY A 355 28.12 7.26 -57.05
CA GLY A 355 27.19 8.00 -56.21
C GLY A 355 26.98 7.31 -54.87
N GLY A 356 27.79 7.64 -53.87
CA GLY A 356 27.75 7.02 -52.53
C GLY A 356 26.41 7.14 -51.78
N GLY A 357 25.50 8.02 -52.20
CA GLY A 357 24.20 8.23 -51.56
C GLY A 357 23.18 7.11 -51.83
N LEU A 358 23.03 6.66 -53.08
CA LEU A 358 22.07 5.61 -53.42
C LEU A 358 22.48 4.23 -52.90
N TRP A 359 23.78 3.95 -52.86
CA TRP A 359 24.30 2.70 -52.30
C TRP A 359 24.10 2.64 -50.77
N LEU A 360 24.23 3.78 -50.09
CA LEU A 360 23.97 3.89 -48.65
C LEU A 360 22.47 3.80 -48.35
N LEU A 361 21.61 4.45 -49.14
CA LEU A 361 20.16 4.31 -49.06
C LEU A 361 19.73 2.86 -49.28
N GLY A 362 20.29 2.18 -50.29
CA GLY A 362 20.06 0.77 -50.55
C GLY A 362 20.45 -0.08 -49.34
N LYS A 363 21.60 0.16 -48.71
CA LYS A 363 22.01 -0.56 -47.48
C LYS A 363 21.12 -0.28 -46.27
N ILE A 364 20.63 0.95 -46.13
CA ILE A 364 19.71 1.34 -45.06
C ILE A 364 18.38 0.62 -45.24
N ILE A 365 17.79 0.67 -46.43
CA ILE A 365 16.55 -0.03 -46.78
C ILE A 365 16.72 -1.56 -46.59
N THR A 366 17.84 -2.14 -47.04
CA THR A 366 18.10 -3.58 -46.88
C THR A 366 18.31 -3.99 -45.41
N LYS A 367 18.81 -3.09 -44.56
CA LYS A 367 18.90 -3.31 -43.10
C LYS A 367 17.53 -3.16 -42.41
N CYS A 368 16.70 -2.21 -42.86
CA CYS A 368 15.31 -2.05 -42.41
C CYS A 368 14.47 -3.32 -42.69
N PHE A 369 14.73 -4.02 -43.80
CA PHE A 369 14.06 -5.27 -44.15
C PHE A 369 14.43 -6.49 -43.28
N LYS A 370 15.56 -6.46 -42.55
CA LYS A 370 16.04 -7.62 -41.76
C LYS A 370 15.77 -7.52 -40.26
N SER A 371 15.77 -6.32 -39.67
CA SER A 371 15.35 -6.11 -38.27
C SER A 371 15.27 -4.61 -37.95
N PRO A 372 14.08 -4.05 -37.67
CA PRO A 372 13.92 -2.66 -37.24
C PRO A 372 14.68 -2.32 -35.95
N LEU A 373 14.84 -3.29 -35.04
CA LEU A 373 15.53 -3.10 -33.75
C LEU A 373 17.05 -2.87 -33.88
N MET A 374 17.70 -3.40 -34.92
CA MET A 374 19.16 -3.32 -35.10
C MET A 374 19.66 -1.93 -35.53
N MET A 375 18.77 -1.04 -35.95
CA MET A 375 19.15 0.33 -36.32
C MET A 375 19.20 1.25 -35.09
N VAL A 376 18.26 1.07 -34.16
CA VAL A 376 18.09 1.89 -32.94
C VAL A 376 19.31 1.80 -32.01
N SER A 377 20.06 0.69 -32.03
CA SER A 377 21.27 0.52 -31.22
C SER A 377 22.53 1.15 -31.82
N SER A 378 22.49 1.63 -33.07
CA SER A 378 23.70 2.07 -33.81
C SER A 378 23.73 3.56 -34.16
N LEU A 379 22.62 4.28 -33.99
CA LEU A 379 22.52 5.72 -34.24
C LEU A 379 21.96 6.40 -33.00
N SER A 380 22.66 7.42 -32.49
CA SER A 380 22.10 8.27 -31.45
C SER A 380 20.82 8.93 -31.96
N ALA A 381 19.81 9.10 -31.10
CA ALA A 381 18.48 9.60 -31.47
C ALA A 381 18.53 10.91 -32.29
N GLY A 382 19.53 11.76 -32.05
CA GLY A 382 19.76 12.98 -32.81
C GLY A 382 20.17 12.75 -34.28
N ASN A 383 20.97 11.72 -34.57
CA ASN A 383 21.39 11.41 -35.94
C ASN A 383 20.24 10.81 -36.76
N PHE A 384 19.35 10.04 -36.13
CA PHE A 384 18.18 9.49 -36.80
C PHE A 384 17.16 10.57 -37.16
N ILE A 385 16.87 11.49 -36.23
CA ILE A 385 15.98 12.64 -36.46
C ILE A 385 16.56 13.58 -37.53
N THR A 386 17.87 13.78 -37.56
CA THR A 386 18.54 14.60 -38.58
C THR A 386 18.45 13.96 -39.96
N LEU A 387 18.66 12.64 -40.06
CA LEU A 387 18.52 11.89 -41.30
C LEU A 387 17.07 11.91 -41.81
N TRP A 388 16.11 11.75 -40.90
CA TRP A 388 14.68 11.78 -41.20
C TRP A 388 14.19 13.18 -41.62
N LYS A 389 14.65 14.24 -40.95
CA LYS A 389 14.39 15.64 -41.37
C LYS A 389 15.03 15.97 -42.72
N ALA A 390 16.22 15.43 -43.01
CA ALA A 390 16.88 15.59 -44.31
C ALA A 390 16.15 14.86 -45.45
N MET A 391 15.48 13.73 -45.15
CA MET A 391 14.64 13.01 -46.11
C MET A 391 13.27 13.67 -46.34
N ARG A 392 12.75 14.41 -45.36
CA ARG A 392 11.43 15.08 -45.43
C ARG A 392 11.47 16.48 -46.07
N ALA A 393 12.64 17.10 -46.18
CA ALA A 393 12.82 18.45 -46.70
C ALA A 393 13.37 18.45 -48.14
N GLU A 394 12.53 18.11 -49.12
CA GLU A 394 12.76 18.54 -50.51
C GLU A 394 12.42 20.03 -50.65
N ASP A 395 13.37 20.91 -50.29
CA ASP A 395 13.57 22.20 -50.97
C ASP A 395 15.07 22.30 -51.32
N SER A 396 15.35 22.26 -52.62
CA SER A 396 16.67 22.11 -53.23
C SER A 396 17.66 23.25 -52.93
N ARG A 397 17.20 24.34 -52.30
CA ARG A 397 18.04 25.50 -51.92
C ARG A 397 18.87 25.27 -50.64
N HIS A 398 18.38 24.45 -49.71
CA HIS A 398 19.08 24.19 -48.44
C HIS A 398 20.25 23.20 -48.60
N ILE A 399 20.15 22.33 -49.61
CA ILE A 399 21.16 21.33 -49.96
C ILE A 399 22.40 22.00 -50.58
N ASN A 400 22.22 23.00 -51.46
CA ASN A 400 23.34 23.71 -52.09
C ASN A 400 24.17 24.54 -51.09
N SER A 401 23.52 25.20 -50.11
CA SER A 401 24.21 25.97 -49.06
C SER A 401 25.09 25.10 -48.15
N ASN A 402 24.61 23.90 -47.81
CA ASN A 402 25.36 22.95 -46.99
C ASN A 402 26.47 22.24 -47.77
N ILE A 403 26.29 22.02 -49.08
CA ILE A 403 27.33 21.47 -49.96
C ILE A 403 28.45 22.49 -50.19
N GLU A 404 28.15 23.77 -50.41
CA GLU A 404 29.18 24.82 -50.51
C GLU A 404 29.95 24.98 -49.19
N THR A 405 29.26 24.99 -48.05
CA THR A 405 29.89 25.05 -46.72
C THR A 405 30.83 23.86 -46.47
N TYR A 406 30.43 22.66 -46.89
CA TYR A 406 31.23 21.44 -46.76
C TYR A 406 32.43 21.41 -47.73
N LEU A 407 32.27 21.89 -48.96
CA LEU A 407 33.37 21.99 -49.94
C LEU A 407 34.39 23.08 -49.56
N GLN A 408 33.94 24.19 -48.97
CA GLN A 408 34.81 25.25 -48.43
C GLN A 408 35.64 24.74 -47.24
N ALA A 409 35.02 23.98 -46.33
CA ALA A 409 35.69 23.36 -45.19
C ALA A 409 36.69 22.27 -45.59
N LYS A 410 36.46 21.61 -46.73
CA LYS A 410 37.38 20.62 -47.30
C LYS A 410 38.59 21.27 -47.98
N LYS A 411 38.39 22.37 -48.70
CA LYS A 411 39.47 23.13 -49.36
C LYS A 411 40.45 23.76 -48.36
N ASN A 412 39.95 24.18 -47.18
CA ASN A 412 40.76 24.72 -46.09
C ASN A 412 41.52 23.67 -45.26
N ARG A 413 41.31 22.37 -45.53
CA ARG A 413 42.01 21.25 -44.87
C ARG A 413 43.09 20.61 -45.75
N GLU A 414 43.19 21.01 -47.02
CA GLU A 414 44.15 20.47 -48.01
C GLU A 414 45.20 21.50 -48.46
N THR A 415 45.27 22.66 -47.79
CA THR A 415 46.40 23.62 -47.78
C THR A 415 46.84 23.81 -46.34
#